data_AF-A0A8E0M1R6-F1
#
_entry.id   AF-A0A8E0M1R6-F1
#
_cell.length_a   1.000
_cell.length_b   1.000
_cell.length_c   1.000
_cell.angle_alpha   90.00
_cell.angle_beta   90.00
_cell.angle_gamma   90.00
#
_symmetry.space_group_name_H-M   'P 1'
#
loop_
_entity.id
_entity.type
_entity.pdbx_description
1 polymer ?
#
loop_
_entity_poly.entity_id
_entity_poly.type
_entity_poly.pdbx_seq_one_letter_code
_entity_poly.pdbx_strand_id
1 'polypeptide(L)'
;MIDLRGKRILFTGRLRSFRRFQAQQLATILGAKPVNGIDKNVDILVVGIISKPYDQLLTTQKLTYARTYGIPKIDELAFISWCQWRLDQLKATL
;
A
#
# COMPACT_ATOMS: atom_id res chain seq x y z
N MET A 1 -14.26 -2.68 0.27
CA MET A 1 -13.00 -2.53 -0.50
C MET A 1 -12.72 -1.04 -0.65
N ILE A 2 -11.49 -0.58 -0.40
CA ILE A 2 -11.13 0.84 -0.54
C ILE A 2 -10.65 1.08 -1.98
N ASP A 3 -11.16 2.11 -2.65
CA ASP A 3 -10.65 2.52 -3.97
C ASP A 3 -9.40 3.41 -3.82
N LEU A 4 -8.27 2.93 -4.35
CA LEU A 4 -6.98 3.61 -4.27
C LEU A 4 -6.73 4.62 -5.40
N ARG A 5 -7.65 4.77 -6.37
CA ARG A 5 -7.49 5.76 -7.45
C ARG A 5 -7.34 7.17 -6.89
N GLY A 6 -6.34 7.89 -7.39
CA GLY A 6 -5.98 9.24 -6.95
C GLY A 6 -5.35 9.33 -5.55
N LYS A 7 -5.40 8.25 -4.75
CA LYS A 7 -4.89 8.22 -3.38
C LYS A 7 -3.37 8.12 -3.34
N ARG A 8 -2.77 8.86 -2.41
CA ARG A 8 -1.34 8.80 -2.09
C ARG A 8 -1.08 7.62 -1.17
N ILE A 9 -0.58 6.54 -1.75
CA ILE A 9 -0.38 5.28 -1.02
C ILE A 9 1.09 5.12 -0.62
N LEU A 10 1.35 4.65 0.60
CA LEU A 10 2.69 4.37 1.09
C LEU A 10 2.83 2.88 1.37
N PHE A 11 3.94 2.26 0.98
CA PHE A 11 4.22 0.86 1.28
C PHE A 11 5.20 0.72 2.46
N THR A 12 4.93 -0.23 3.35
CA THR A 12 5.85 -0.66 4.40
C THR A 12 5.94 -2.19 4.49
N GLY A 13 7.05 -2.70 5.03
CA GLY A 13 7.33 -4.14 5.05
C GLY A 13 7.67 -4.74 3.68
N ARG A 14 7.80 -6.06 3.66
CA ARG A 14 8.02 -6.91 2.48
C ARG A 14 6.68 -7.45 1.98
N LEU A 15 6.39 -7.23 0.71
CA LEU A 15 5.26 -7.84 0.03
C LEU A 15 5.63 -9.29 -0.38
N ARG A 16 4.68 -10.22 -0.27
CA ARG A 16 4.84 -11.64 -0.65
C ARG A 16 4.78 -11.81 -2.17
N SER A 17 3.82 -11.15 -2.80
CA SER A 17 3.46 -11.33 -4.20
C SER A 17 4.26 -10.43 -5.15
N PHE A 18 4.83 -9.34 -4.65
CA PHE A 18 5.55 -8.36 -5.46
C PHE A 18 6.84 -7.89 -4.81
N ARG A 19 7.81 -7.47 -5.63
CA ARG A 19 8.81 -6.50 -5.16
C ARG A 19 8.10 -5.15 -4.96
N ARG A 20 8.53 -4.36 -3.97
CA ARG A 20 7.92 -3.04 -3.69
C ARG A 20 7.84 -2.16 -4.93
N PHE A 21 8.90 -2.14 -5.74
CA PHE A 21 8.93 -1.38 -6.99
C PHE A 21 7.84 -1.82 -7.98
N GLN A 22 7.61 -3.13 -8.14
CA GLN A 22 6.56 -3.66 -9.00
C GLN A 22 5.17 -3.28 -8.50
N ALA A 23 4.93 -3.36 -7.19
CA ALA A 23 3.68 -2.94 -6.58
C ALA A 23 3.42 -1.44 -6.78
N GLN A 24 4.45 -0.60 -6.67
CA GLN A 24 4.33 0.83 -6.95
C GLN A 24 4.01 1.09 -8.43
N GLN A 25 4.71 0.45 -9.36
CA GLN A 25 4.42 0.59 -10.79
C GLN A 25 2.97 0.17 -11.12
N LEU A 26 2.53 -0.99 -10.64
CA LEU A 26 1.17 -1.46 -10.84
C LEU A 26 0.15 -0.47 -10.26
N ALA A 27 0.37 0.00 -9.03
CA ALA A 27 -0.50 0.99 -8.40
C ALA A 27 -0.59 2.29 -9.22
N THR A 28 0.54 2.78 -9.75
CA THR A 28 0.57 3.95 -10.64
C THR A 28 -0.24 3.72 -11.91
N ILE A 29 -0.03 2.59 -12.59
CA ILE A 29 -0.76 2.23 -13.82
C ILE A 29 -2.27 2.18 -13.57
N LEU A 30 -2.67 1.66 -12.41
CA LEU A 30 -4.07 1.52 -12.01
C LEU A 30 -4.69 2.81 -11.46
N GLY A 31 -3.91 3.89 -11.36
CA GLY A 31 -4.37 5.24 -11.05
C GLY A 31 -4.16 5.70 -9.61
N ALA A 32 -3.47 4.93 -8.77
CA ALA A 32 -3.02 5.39 -7.45
C ALA A 32 -1.71 6.20 -7.56
N LYS A 33 -1.31 6.86 -6.46
CA LYS A 33 -0.10 7.70 -6.39
C LYS A 33 0.85 7.17 -5.33
N PRO A 34 1.68 6.16 -5.62
CA PRO A 34 2.62 5.64 -4.64
C PRO A 34 3.66 6.69 -4.23
N VAL A 35 3.92 6.81 -2.93
CA VAL A 35 4.97 7.65 -2.36
C VAL A 35 6.06 6.80 -1.71
N ASN A 36 7.30 7.33 -1.70
CA ASN A 36 8.47 6.58 -1.21
C ASN A 36 8.70 6.77 0.30
N GLY A 37 8.37 7.96 0.81
CA GLY A 37 8.59 8.37 2.20
C GLY A 37 7.30 8.75 2.92
N ILE A 38 7.44 9.00 4.21
CA ILE A 38 6.38 9.63 5.00
C ILE A 38 6.26 11.07 4.50
N ASP A 39 5.03 11.46 4.16
CA ASP A 39 4.67 12.79 3.68
C ASP A 39 3.35 13.17 4.36
N LYS A 40 3.10 14.47 4.57
CA LYS A 40 1.89 14.98 5.24
C LYS A 40 0.60 14.57 4.54
N ASN A 41 0.68 14.23 3.26
CA ASN A 41 -0.46 13.92 2.41
C ASN A 41 -0.63 12.41 2.12
N VAL A 42 -0.11 11.50 2.95
CA VAL A 42 -0.35 10.06 2.74
C VAL A 42 -1.80 9.74 3.10
N ASP A 43 -2.56 9.18 2.15
CA ASP A 43 -3.95 8.79 2.36
C ASP A 43 -4.07 7.39 2.96
N ILE A 44 -3.23 6.44 2.53
CA ILE A 44 -3.36 5.01 2.87
C ILE A 44 -1.97 4.38 3.02
N LEU A 45 -1.79 3.55 4.04
CA LEU A 45 -0.60 2.73 4.23
C LEU A 45 -0.88 1.26 3.86
N VAL A 46 -0.16 0.73 2.87
CA VAL A 46 -0.15 -0.68 2.51
C VAL A 46 0.92 -1.40 3.32
N VAL A 47 0.51 -2.39 4.11
CA VAL A 47 1.35 -3.09 5.08
C VAL A 47 1.63 -4.51 4.58
N GLY A 48 2.89 -4.78 4.23
CA GLY A 48 3.40 -6.13 4.02
C GLY A 48 3.93 -6.76 5.30
N ILE A 49 4.64 -7.89 5.15
CA ILE A 49 5.31 -8.56 6.26
C ILE A 49 6.40 -7.67 6.84
N ILE A 50 6.36 -7.48 8.15
CA ILE A 50 7.45 -6.84 8.89
C ILE A 50 8.19 -7.94 9.62
N SER A 51 9.48 -8.07 9.34
CA SER A 51 10.36 -9.00 10.03
C SER A 51 11.37 -8.17 10.83
N LYS A 52 11.48 -8.47 12.12
CA LYS A 52 12.48 -7.89 13.02
C LYS A 52 13.02 -8.96 13.96
N PRO A 53 14.18 -8.72 14.59
CA PRO A 53 14.65 -9.53 15.72
C PRO A 53 13.58 -9.69 16.79
N TYR A 54 13.62 -10.82 17.50
CA TYR A 54 12.59 -11.23 18.47
C TYR A 54 12.38 -10.22 19.61
N ASP A 55 13.45 -9.53 20.01
CA ASP A 55 13.46 -8.52 21.08
C ASP A 55 12.92 -7.15 20.64
N GLN A 56 12.55 -6.99 19.35
CA GLN A 56 12.09 -5.72 18.81
C GLN A 56 10.60 -5.77 18.42
N LEU A 57 9.89 -4.71 18.80
CA LEU A 57 8.54 -4.44 18.31
C LEU A 57 8.49 -4.46 16.78
N LEU A 58 7.54 -5.22 16.23
CA LEU A 58 7.21 -5.31 14.80
C LEU A 58 6.57 -4.01 14.27
N THR A 59 7.27 -2.90 14.45
CA THR A 59 6.88 -1.56 14.03
C THR A 59 7.87 -1.00 13.01
N THR A 60 7.42 -0.06 12.20
CA THR A 60 8.27 0.73 11.30
C THR A 60 7.96 2.20 11.54
N GLN A 61 8.86 3.11 11.18
CA GLN A 61 8.57 4.56 11.24
C GLN A 61 7.25 4.90 10.51
N LYS A 62 6.98 4.19 9.40
CA LYS A 62 5.74 4.33 8.60
C LYS A 62 4.49 3.84 9.35
N LEU A 63 4.59 2.73 10.10
CA LEU A 63 3.49 2.26 10.94
C LEU A 63 3.23 3.19 12.12
N THR A 64 4.28 3.68 12.77
CA THR A 64 4.15 4.66 13.85
C THR A 64 3.48 5.92 13.33
N TYR A 65 3.94 6.46 12.20
CA TYR A 65 3.31 7.59 11.52
C TYR A 65 1.82 7.35 11.24
N ALA A 66 1.47 6.20 10.62
CA ALA A 66 0.08 5.89 10.32
C ALA A 66 -0.79 5.75 11.59
N ARG A 67 -0.22 5.26 12.70
CA ARG A 67 -0.90 5.23 14.00
C ARG A 67 -1.09 6.64 14.56
N THR A 68 -0.06 7.47 14.55
CA THR A 68 -0.09 8.85 15.10
C THR A 68 -1.07 9.75 14.36
N TYR A 69 -1.13 9.67 13.03
CA TYR A 69 -1.96 10.54 12.21
C TYR A 69 -3.27 9.89 11.75
N GLY A 70 -3.63 8.72 12.29
CA GLY A 70 -4.89 8.05 11.97
C GLY A 70 -5.00 7.58 10.52
N ILE A 71 -3.87 7.34 9.84
CA ILE A 71 -3.88 6.91 8.43
C ILE A 71 -4.42 5.47 8.33
N PRO A 72 -5.45 5.23 7.49
CA PRO A 72 -5.97 3.90 7.21
C PRO A 72 -4.88 2.95 6.72
N LYS A 73 -4.97 1.70 7.18
CA LYS A 73 -4.04 0.63 6.80
C LYS A 73 -4.79 -0.44 6.04
N ILE A 74 -4.17 -0.95 4.99
CA ILE A 74 -4.61 -2.16 4.29
C ILE A 74 -3.45 -3.15 4.23
N ASP A 75 -3.75 -4.44 4.15
CA ASP A 75 -2.75 -5.47 3.93
C ASP A 75 -2.51 -5.69 2.43
N GLU A 76 -1.57 -6.59 2.12
CA GLU A 76 -1.26 -6.96 0.74
C GLU A 76 -2.44 -7.62 0.02
N LEU A 77 -3.26 -8.40 0.73
CA LEU A 77 -4.41 -9.08 0.13
C LEU A 77 -5.44 -8.05 -0.36
N ALA A 78 -5.77 -7.08 0.47
CA ALA A 78 -6.68 -6.00 0.10
C ALA A 78 -6.14 -5.15 -1.07
N PHE A 79 -4.81 -4.92 -1.11
CA PHE A 79 -4.17 -4.26 -2.25
C PHE A 79 -4.32 -5.07 -3.54
N ILE A 80 -4.09 -6.40 -3.49
CA ILE A 80 -4.27 -7.30 -4.65
C ILE A 80 -5.72 -7.30 -5.11
N SER A 81 -6.68 -7.40 -4.19
CA SER A 81 -8.11 -7.38 -4.53
C SER A 81 -8.51 -6.08 -5.22
N TRP A 82 -7.98 -4.93 -4.79
CA TRP A 82 -8.20 -3.66 -5.49
C TRP A 82 -7.57 -3.68 -6.88
N CYS A 83 -6.35 -4.21 -7.03
CA CYS A 83 -5.69 -4.31 -8.34
C CYS A 83 -6.52 -5.15 -9.33
N GLN A 84 -7.00 -6.31 -8.89
CA GLN A 84 -7.85 -7.20 -9.68
C GLN A 84 -9.14 -6.51 -10.10
N TRP A 85 -9.87 -5.94 -9.13
CA TRP A 85 -11.09 -5.19 -9.39
C TRP A 85 -10.86 -4.07 -10.42
N ARG A 86 -9.75 -3.32 -10.29
CA ARG A 86 -9.45 -2.22 -11.22
C ARG A 86 -9.12 -2.72 -12.63
N LEU A 87 -8.40 -3.82 -12.75
CA LEU A 87 -8.12 -4.46 -14.04
C LEU A 87 -9.41 -4.93 -14.72
N ASP A 88 -10.33 -5.51 -13.97
CA ASP A 88 -11.61 -5.99 -14.51
C ASP A 88 -12.49 -4.84 -15.00
N GLN A 89 -12.50 -3.70 -14.30
CA GLN A 89 -13.17 -2.48 -14.77
C GLN A 89 -12.58 -1.96 -16.09
N LEU A 90 -11.25 -2.01 -16.24
CA LEU A 90 -10.58 -1.56 -17.47
C LEU A 90 -10.89 -2.48 -18.66
N LYS A 91 -10.93 -3.80 -18.44
CA LYS A 91 -11.32 -4.77 -19.47
C LYS A 91 -12.76 -4.59 -19.94
N ALA A 92 -13.67 -4.27 -19.02
CA ALA A 92 -15.08 -4.05 -19.35
C ALA A 92 -15.34 -2.77 -20.18
N THR A 93 -14.33 -1.91 -20.32
CA THR A 93 -14.42 -0.65 -21.08
C THR A 93 -13.79 -0.76 -22.48
N LEU A 94 -13.12 -1.88 -22.77
CA LEU A 94 -12.51 -2.21 -24.07
C LEU A 94 -13.43 -3.15 -24.85
#